data_AF-A0A7J9B992-F1
#
_entry.id   AF-A0A7J9B992-F1
#
_cell.length_a   1.000
_cell.length_b   1.000
_cell.length_c   1.000
_cell.angle_alpha   90.00
_cell.angle_beta   90.00
_cell.angle_gamma   90.00
#
_symmetry.space_group_name_H-M   'P 1'
#
loop_
_entity.id
_entity.type
_entity.pdbx_description
1 polymer ?
#
loop_
_entity_poly.entity_id
_entity_poly.type
_entity_poly.pdbx_seq_one_letter_code
_entity_poly.pdbx_strand_id
1 'polypeptide(L)'
;VAKDPSGKAINALEQHIKNLLSPSTPFFFNTLYDPFREGADFVRGYPFSLREGVPTAASHGLWLNIPDYDAPTQLVKPLERNTRYVDAVLTIPKGTLFPMCGMNLAFNRELIGPAMYFGLMGDGQPIGRYDDMWAGWCTKVICDHLGLGVKTGLPYIFHSKASNPFVNLRKEYKGIYWQEEIIPFFQQAVLPKDCTTVQKCYIELAKQVKEKLSKVDPYFDKLADAMVTWIEAWDELNPTGPVPNGKA
;
A
#
# COMPACT_ATOMS: atom_id res chain seq x y z
N VAL A 1 -7.69 -19.37 10.67
CA VAL A 1 -7.11 -18.16 11.32
C VAL A 1 -5.64 -18.41 11.57
N ALA A 2 -4.78 -17.42 11.32
CA ALA A 2 -3.35 -17.54 11.58
C ALA A 2 -3.09 -17.68 13.09
N LYS A 3 -1.99 -18.36 13.45
CA LYS A 3 -1.54 -18.51 14.83
C LYS A 3 -0.15 -17.92 14.99
N ASP A 4 0.11 -17.32 16.13
CA ASP A 4 1.45 -16.87 16.52
C ASP A 4 2.31 -18.08 16.97
N PRO A 5 3.62 -17.89 17.26
CA PRO A 5 4.49 -18.97 17.72
C PRO A 5 4.07 -19.64 19.04
N SER A 6 3.23 -18.99 19.86
CA SER A 6 2.66 -19.58 21.07
C SER A 6 1.41 -20.44 20.80
N GLY A 7 0.94 -20.46 19.54
CA GLY A 7 -0.27 -21.17 19.12
C GLY A 7 -1.56 -20.39 19.32
N LYS A 8 -1.49 -19.13 19.79
CA LYS A 8 -2.64 -18.26 19.97
C LYS A 8 -3.12 -17.72 18.63
N ALA A 9 -4.44 -17.61 18.46
CA ALA A 9 -5.02 -17.03 17.26
C ALA A 9 -4.64 -15.55 17.13
N ILE A 10 -4.19 -15.15 15.93
CA ILE A 10 -3.85 -13.77 15.61
C ILE A 10 -5.14 -12.98 15.37
N ASN A 11 -5.30 -11.89 16.11
CA ASN A 11 -6.33 -10.90 15.87
C ASN A 11 -5.81 -9.84 14.88
N ALA A 12 -5.97 -10.12 13.59
CA ALA A 12 -5.44 -9.25 12.54
C ALA A 12 -6.06 -7.84 12.57
N LEU A 13 -7.37 -7.74 12.87
CA LEU A 13 -8.06 -6.46 12.94
C LEU A 13 -7.49 -5.58 14.06
N GLU A 14 -7.32 -6.13 15.26
CA GLU A 14 -6.74 -5.40 16.39
C GLU A 14 -5.30 -4.95 16.10
N GLN A 15 -4.49 -5.81 15.49
CA GLN A 15 -3.10 -5.47 15.14
C GLN A 15 -3.04 -4.38 14.06
N HIS A 16 -3.89 -4.42 13.04
CA HIS A 16 -4.03 -3.32 12.09
C HIS A 16 -4.45 -2.02 12.77
N ILE A 17 -5.44 -2.05 13.67
CA ILE A 17 -5.86 -0.86 14.42
C ILE A 17 -4.70 -0.30 15.26
N LYS A 18 -3.95 -1.14 15.96
CA LYS A 18 -2.75 -0.73 16.72
C LYS A 18 -1.70 -0.06 15.82
N ASN A 19 -1.47 -0.59 14.62
CA ASN A 19 -0.53 0.00 13.66
C ASN A 19 -1.02 1.37 13.17
N LEU A 20 -2.31 1.53 12.88
CA LEU A 20 -2.89 2.80 12.43
C LEU A 20 -2.91 3.87 13.54
N LEU A 21 -3.13 3.46 14.79
CA LEU A 21 -3.18 4.37 15.94
C LEU A 21 -1.79 4.75 16.49
N SER A 22 -0.72 4.08 16.06
CA SER A 22 0.65 4.39 16.48
C SER A 22 1.38 5.20 15.39
N PRO A 23 2.26 6.15 15.75
CA PRO A 23 3.00 6.93 14.77
C PRO A 23 3.98 6.07 13.97
N SER A 24 4.34 6.55 12.79
CA SER A 24 5.37 5.99 11.92
C SER A 24 6.63 6.84 11.94
N THR A 25 7.79 6.23 11.64
CA THR A 25 9.09 6.90 11.64
C THR A 25 9.77 6.82 10.26
N PRO A 26 9.23 7.48 9.21
CA PRO A 26 9.70 7.28 7.84
C PRO A 26 10.99 8.05 7.51
N PHE A 27 11.36 9.05 8.32
CA PHE A 27 12.47 9.96 8.02
C PHE A 27 13.82 9.52 8.59
N PHE A 28 13.84 8.56 9.51
CA PHE A 28 15.05 7.99 10.06
C PHE A 28 14.75 6.54 10.47
N PHE A 29 15.59 5.60 10.04
CA PHE A 29 15.32 4.18 10.30
C PHE A 29 15.77 3.81 11.72
N ASN A 30 14.83 3.41 12.58
CA ASN A 30 15.16 2.85 13.89
C ASN A 30 15.60 1.39 13.73
N THR A 31 16.85 1.09 14.08
CA THR A 31 17.42 -0.26 13.91
C THR A 31 16.86 -1.29 14.90
N LEU A 32 16.08 -0.85 15.89
CA LEU A 32 15.29 -1.70 16.79
C LEU A 32 13.81 -1.80 16.34
N TYR A 33 13.54 -1.62 15.05
CA TYR A 33 12.21 -1.69 14.44
C TYR A 33 11.24 -0.62 14.99
N ASP A 34 9.93 -0.85 14.94
CA ASP A 34 8.91 0.11 15.38
C ASP A 34 9.03 0.44 16.90
N PRO A 35 9.42 1.67 17.28
CA PRO A 35 9.65 2.06 18.66
C PRO A 35 8.35 2.24 19.48
N PHE A 36 7.18 2.21 18.83
CA PHE A 36 5.89 2.35 19.51
C PHE A 36 5.29 1.01 19.95
N ARG A 37 6.01 -0.09 19.74
CA ARG A 37 5.64 -1.41 20.22
C ARG A 37 6.15 -1.64 21.64
N GLU A 38 5.40 -2.43 22.40
CA GLU A 38 5.84 -2.92 23.71
C GLU A 38 7.20 -3.63 23.59
N GLY A 39 8.14 -3.23 24.45
CA GLY A 39 9.50 -3.79 24.46
C GLY A 39 10.47 -3.20 23.44
N ALA A 40 10.06 -2.21 22.64
CA ALA A 40 10.93 -1.47 21.73
C ALA A 40 11.06 0.01 22.15
N ASP A 41 12.13 0.67 21.71
CA ASP A 41 12.37 2.11 21.93
C ASP A 41 13.29 2.64 20.81
N PHE A 42 13.50 3.96 20.79
CA PHE A 42 14.46 4.63 19.93
C PHE A 42 15.90 4.32 20.35
N VAL A 43 16.71 3.86 19.38
CA VAL A 43 18.13 3.56 19.64
C VAL A 43 19.01 4.81 19.75
N ARG A 44 20.19 4.66 20.35
CA ARG A 44 21.22 5.72 20.40
C ARG A 44 21.54 6.21 19.00
N GLY A 45 21.52 7.53 18.82
CA GLY A 45 21.76 8.19 17.53
C GLY A 45 20.48 8.55 16.78
N TYR A 46 19.32 8.03 17.19
CA TYR A 46 18.04 8.47 16.64
C TYR A 46 17.72 9.91 17.10
N PRO A 47 17.52 10.87 16.19
CA PRO A 47 17.30 12.28 16.54
C PRO A 47 16.06 12.49 17.42
N PHE A 48 16.21 13.20 18.53
CA PHE A 48 15.09 13.48 19.46
C PHE A 48 13.93 14.20 18.79
N SER A 49 14.22 15.13 17.87
CA SER A 49 13.22 15.89 17.11
C SER A 49 12.36 15.04 16.17
N LEU A 50 12.73 13.78 15.91
CA LEU A 50 12.00 12.87 15.03
C LEU A 50 11.26 11.76 15.78
N ARG A 51 11.27 11.79 17.12
CA ARG A 51 10.71 10.70 17.95
C ARG A 51 9.19 10.71 18.06
N GLU A 52 8.55 11.85 17.82
CA GLU A 52 7.08 11.93 17.77
C GLU A 52 6.52 11.18 16.55
N GLY A 53 7.34 10.98 15.52
CA GLY A 53 6.94 10.33 14.28
C GLY A 53 5.92 11.14 13.49
N VAL A 54 5.18 10.46 12.63
CA VAL A 54 4.09 11.03 11.82
C VAL A 54 2.85 10.14 11.87
N PRO A 55 1.65 10.65 11.56
CA PRO A 55 0.45 9.83 11.47
C PRO A 55 0.62 8.65 10.50
N THR A 56 0.11 7.47 10.88
CA THR A 56 0.14 6.28 10.02
C THR A 56 -1.11 6.23 9.15
N ALA A 57 -0.93 6.34 7.84
CA ALA A 57 -2.00 6.32 6.85
C ALA A 57 -2.43 4.90 6.47
N ALA A 58 -1.48 3.96 6.41
CA ALA A 58 -1.76 2.58 6.00
C ALA A 58 -0.97 1.56 6.82
N SER A 59 -1.59 0.41 7.05
CA SER A 59 -1.02 -0.77 7.69
C SER A 59 -1.17 -1.98 6.76
N HIS A 60 -0.03 -2.49 6.29
CA HIS A 60 0.07 -3.64 5.39
C HIS A 60 0.56 -4.88 6.14
N GLY A 61 -0.29 -5.90 6.24
CA GLY A 61 0.05 -7.16 6.88
C GLY A 61 0.67 -8.18 5.91
N LEU A 62 1.10 -9.32 6.45
CA LEU A 62 1.79 -10.37 5.71
C LEU A 62 1.01 -11.70 5.73
N TRP A 63 1.52 -12.71 5.03
CA TRP A 63 0.84 -13.98 4.84
C TRP A 63 1.62 -15.13 5.46
N LEU A 64 0.94 -16.01 6.19
CA LEU A 64 1.40 -17.35 6.52
C LEU A 64 0.79 -18.38 5.56
N ASN A 65 1.42 -19.54 5.47
CA ASN A 65 1.09 -20.64 4.56
C ASN A 65 1.44 -20.30 3.10
N ILE A 66 0.52 -19.83 2.27
CA ILE A 66 0.85 -19.51 0.87
C ILE A 66 1.37 -18.06 0.81
N PRO A 67 2.66 -17.84 0.51
CA PRO A 67 3.21 -16.49 0.37
C PRO A 67 2.62 -15.77 -0.84
N ASP A 68 2.66 -14.44 -0.81
CA ASP A 68 2.23 -13.58 -1.91
C ASP A 68 3.34 -13.46 -2.96
N TYR A 69 3.57 -14.55 -3.67
CA TYR A 69 4.54 -14.64 -4.75
C TYR A 69 3.88 -14.29 -6.08
N ASP A 70 4.70 -13.72 -6.99
CA ASP A 70 4.38 -13.68 -8.41
C ASP A 70 4.21 -15.11 -8.96
N ALA A 71 3.45 -15.23 -10.04
CA ALA A 71 3.14 -16.51 -10.67
C ALA A 71 4.38 -17.28 -11.14
N PRO A 72 5.41 -16.67 -11.77
CA PRO A 72 6.67 -17.35 -12.05
C PRO A 72 7.30 -18.01 -10.82
N THR A 73 7.42 -17.28 -9.71
CA THR A 73 7.97 -17.80 -8.45
C THR A 73 7.10 -18.92 -7.89
N GLN A 74 5.77 -18.79 -7.96
CA GLN A 74 4.84 -19.84 -7.54
C GLN A 74 4.98 -21.11 -8.41
N LEU A 75 5.24 -20.98 -9.71
CA LEU A 75 5.47 -22.12 -10.62
C LEU A 75 6.72 -22.91 -10.25
N VAL A 76 7.81 -22.24 -9.88
CA VAL A 76 9.07 -22.90 -9.53
C VAL A 76 9.12 -23.37 -8.07
N LYS A 77 8.24 -22.84 -7.20
CA LYS A 77 8.17 -23.21 -5.77
C LYS A 77 6.74 -23.56 -5.31
N PRO A 78 6.05 -24.52 -5.95
CA PRO A 78 4.62 -24.79 -5.71
C PRO A 78 4.30 -25.35 -4.31
N LEU A 79 5.28 -25.99 -3.68
CA LEU A 79 5.15 -26.60 -2.36
C LEU A 79 5.66 -25.70 -1.23
N GLU A 80 6.27 -24.57 -1.54
CA GLU A 80 6.81 -23.69 -0.51
C GLU A 80 5.67 -23.11 0.32
N ARG A 81 5.88 -23.04 1.63
CA ARG A 81 4.98 -22.40 2.58
C ARG A 81 5.74 -21.43 3.47
N ASN A 82 5.18 -20.23 3.65
CA ASN A 82 5.69 -19.31 4.65
C ASN A 82 5.25 -19.75 6.05
N THR A 83 6.17 -20.41 6.75
CA THR A 83 6.04 -20.76 8.17
C THR A 83 6.80 -19.79 9.08
N ARG A 84 7.51 -18.82 8.49
CA ARG A 84 8.34 -17.87 9.22
C ARG A 84 7.48 -16.71 9.73
N TYR A 85 7.16 -16.76 11.01
CA TYR A 85 6.58 -15.63 11.74
C TYR A 85 7.69 -14.72 12.25
N VAL A 86 7.68 -13.46 11.83
CA VAL A 86 8.57 -12.42 12.37
C VAL A 86 7.72 -11.49 13.22
N ASP A 87 7.98 -11.47 14.53
CA ASP A 87 7.27 -10.58 15.45
C ASP A 87 7.81 -9.14 15.35
N ALA A 88 7.58 -8.49 14.21
CA ALA A 88 8.05 -7.13 13.96
C ALA A 88 7.01 -6.31 13.20
N VAL A 89 6.99 -5.01 13.51
CA VAL A 89 6.36 -3.99 12.69
C VAL A 89 7.46 -3.03 12.29
N LEU A 90 7.43 -2.55 11.05
CA LEU A 90 8.38 -1.59 10.51
C LEU A 90 7.63 -0.49 9.79
N THR A 91 8.09 0.75 9.92
CA THR A 91 7.72 1.82 9.00
C THR A 91 8.48 1.64 7.69
N ILE A 92 7.77 1.76 6.57
CA ILE A 92 8.37 1.80 5.24
C ILE A 92 9.05 3.17 5.07
N PRO A 93 10.37 3.26 4.84
CA PRO A 93 11.09 4.53 4.80
C PRO A 93 10.58 5.47 3.70
N LYS A 94 10.73 6.78 3.93
CA LYS A 94 10.46 7.79 2.89
C LYS A 94 11.29 7.51 1.64
N GLY A 95 10.67 7.65 0.46
CA GLY A 95 11.33 7.46 -0.83
C GLY A 95 11.53 5.99 -1.22
N THR A 96 10.98 5.05 -0.44
CA THR A 96 11.04 3.61 -0.73
C THR A 96 9.65 3.08 -1.08
N LEU A 97 9.53 2.41 -2.22
CA LEU A 97 8.31 1.70 -2.63
C LEU A 97 8.23 0.31 -1.96
N PHE A 98 7.04 -0.27 -1.97
CA PHE A 98 6.81 -1.61 -1.46
C PHE A 98 5.72 -2.33 -2.28
N PRO A 99 5.75 -3.67 -2.39
CA PRO A 99 4.66 -4.42 -2.97
C PRO A 99 3.53 -4.54 -1.94
N MET A 100 2.46 -3.76 -2.13
CA MET A 100 1.29 -3.80 -1.27
C MET A 100 0.35 -4.92 -1.71
N CYS A 101 -0.02 -5.81 -0.78
CA CYS A 101 -1.10 -6.75 -0.96
C CYS A 101 -2.43 -6.14 -0.47
N GLY A 102 -3.43 -6.09 -1.34
CA GLY A 102 -4.76 -5.55 -0.99
C GLY A 102 -5.58 -6.42 -0.04
N MET A 103 -5.20 -7.68 0.16
CA MET A 103 -5.99 -8.66 0.93
C MET A 103 -5.72 -8.62 2.45
N ASN A 104 -4.58 -8.08 2.88
CA ASN A 104 -4.21 -7.91 4.29
C ASN A 104 -3.81 -6.46 4.55
N LEU A 105 -4.79 -5.57 4.45
CA LEU A 105 -4.59 -4.12 4.45
C LEU A 105 -5.64 -3.43 5.31
N ALA A 106 -5.19 -2.42 6.05
CA ALA A 106 -6.06 -1.43 6.67
C ALA A 106 -5.49 -0.03 6.41
N PHE A 107 -6.36 0.97 6.29
CA PHE A 107 -5.94 2.35 6.06
C PHE A 107 -6.86 3.32 6.77
N ASN A 108 -6.31 4.49 7.10
CA ASN A 108 -7.09 5.60 7.62
C ASN A 108 -7.73 6.35 6.45
N ARG A 109 -9.06 6.23 6.34
CA ARG A 109 -9.85 6.85 5.27
C ARG A 109 -9.65 8.35 5.16
N GLU A 110 -9.53 9.06 6.28
CA GLU A 110 -9.38 10.52 6.30
C GLU A 110 -7.99 10.95 5.82
N LEU A 111 -6.96 10.15 6.13
CA LEU A 111 -5.58 10.48 5.78
C LEU A 111 -5.21 10.12 4.33
N ILE A 112 -5.80 9.06 3.76
CA ILE A 112 -5.33 8.51 2.48
C ILE A 112 -6.42 7.89 1.60
N GLY A 113 -7.68 7.91 2.05
CA GLY A 113 -8.81 7.28 1.34
C GLY A 113 -8.91 7.62 -0.16
N PRO A 114 -8.78 8.89 -0.59
CA PRO A 114 -8.84 9.23 -2.01
C PRO A 114 -7.76 8.55 -2.87
N ALA A 115 -6.62 8.18 -2.29
CA ALA A 115 -5.54 7.48 -3.01
C ALA A 115 -5.70 5.95 -3.01
N MET A 116 -6.68 5.40 -2.29
CA MET A 116 -6.90 3.96 -2.19
C MET A 116 -7.73 3.42 -3.37
N TYR A 117 -7.28 3.71 -4.59
CA TYR A 117 -7.88 3.27 -5.85
C TYR A 117 -6.96 2.27 -6.55
N PHE A 118 -7.49 1.08 -6.84
CA PHE A 118 -6.78 -0.06 -7.42
C PHE A 118 -6.70 0.02 -8.96
N GLY A 119 -6.96 1.21 -9.51
CA GLY A 119 -6.97 1.46 -10.94
C GLY A 119 -8.17 0.85 -11.66
N LEU A 120 -8.13 0.92 -12.99
CA LEU A 120 -9.08 0.24 -13.85
C LEU A 120 -8.75 -1.25 -13.85
N MET A 121 -9.34 -1.98 -12.92
CA MET A 121 -9.24 -3.43 -12.75
C MET A 121 -10.56 -4.13 -13.10
N GLY A 122 -10.51 -5.46 -13.27
CA GLY A 122 -11.67 -6.26 -13.64
C GLY A 122 -11.47 -7.07 -14.93
N ASP A 123 -12.53 -7.71 -15.40
CA ASP A 123 -12.44 -8.54 -16.61
C ASP A 123 -12.05 -7.70 -17.84
N GLY A 124 -11.12 -8.23 -18.64
CA GLY A 124 -10.53 -7.52 -19.78
C GLY A 124 -9.55 -6.38 -19.44
N GLN A 125 -9.33 -6.04 -18.17
CA GLN A 125 -8.36 -5.00 -17.81
C GLN A 125 -6.93 -5.57 -17.73
N PRO A 126 -5.95 -4.92 -18.37
CA PRO A 126 -4.61 -5.48 -18.53
C PRO A 126 -3.73 -5.40 -17.28
N ILE A 127 -4.08 -4.56 -16.29
CA ILE A 127 -3.34 -4.44 -15.02
C ILE A 127 -3.43 -5.73 -14.20
N GLY A 128 -4.50 -6.51 -14.36
CA GLY A 128 -4.61 -7.86 -13.80
C GLY A 128 -4.38 -7.90 -12.29
N ARG A 129 -3.34 -8.63 -11.86
CA ARG A 129 -2.96 -8.82 -10.45
C ARG A 129 -1.85 -7.87 -9.99
N TYR A 130 -1.70 -6.72 -10.65
CA TYR A 130 -0.78 -5.64 -10.26
C TYR A 130 -1.51 -4.41 -9.71
N ASP A 131 -2.83 -4.50 -9.56
CA ASP A 131 -3.76 -3.46 -9.16
C ASP A 131 -3.52 -2.96 -7.72
N ASP A 132 -3.23 -3.87 -6.80
CA ASP A 132 -2.89 -3.54 -5.41
C ASP A 132 -1.48 -2.95 -5.28
N MET A 133 -0.48 -3.50 -5.98
CA MET A 133 0.84 -2.86 -6.03
C MET A 133 0.76 -1.43 -6.58
N TRP A 134 -0.02 -1.21 -7.65
CA TRP A 134 -0.26 0.13 -8.20
C TRP A 134 -0.85 1.07 -7.16
N ALA A 135 -1.95 0.68 -6.50
CA ALA A 135 -2.55 1.47 -5.42
C ALA A 135 -1.55 1.76 -4.29
N GLY A 136 -0.72 0.77 -3.95
CA GLY A 136 0.31 0.87 -2.93
C GLY A 136 1.39 1.90 -3.29
N TRP A 137 1.84 1.92 -4.54
CA TRP A 137 2.84 2.88 -5.02
C TRP A 137 2.29 4.30 -5.09
N CYS A 138 1.07 4.48 -5.60
CA CYS A 138 0.36 5.76 -5.56
C CYS A 138 0.24 6.26 -4.11
N THR A 139 -0.30 5.42 -3.23
CA THR A 139 -0.45 5.72 -1.80
C THR A 139 0.88 6.10 -1.17
N LYS A 140 1.95 5.36 -1.47
CA LYS A 140 3.26 5.60 -0.87
C LYS A 140 3.87 6.93 -1.27
N VAL A 141 3.83 7.29 -2.55
CA VAL A 141 4.34 8.58 -3.05
C VAL A 141 3.58 9.74 -2.40
N ILE A 142 2.26 9.61 -2.27
CA ILE A 142 1.42 10.66 -1.66
C ILE A 142 1.68 10.77 -0.16
N CYS A 143 1.77 9.65 0.55
CA CYS A 143 2.15 9.64 1.96
C CYS A 143 3.50 10.34 2.17
N ASP A 144 4.50 10.02 1.35
CA ASP A 144 5.84 10.63 1.47
C ASP A 144 5.84 12.14 1.21
N HIS A 145 4.98 12.61 0.30
CA HIS A 145 4.80 14.02 0.01
C HIS A 145 4.10 14.75 1.16
N LEU A 146 3.03 14.17 1.71
CA LEU A 146 2.21 14.78 2.77
C LEU A 146 2.77 14.55 4.18
N GLY A 147 3.90 13.84 4.31
CA GLY A 147 4.52 13.55 5.60
C GLY A 147 3.72 12.53 6.42
N LEU A 148 3.11 11.55 5.77
CA LEU A 148 2.39 10.44 6.39
C LEU A 148 3.21 9.14 6.33
N GLY A 149 2.91 8.21 7.22
CA GLY A 149 3.62 6.93 7.32
C GLY A 149 2.83 5.74 6.79
N VAL A 150 3.56 4.71 6.39
CA VAL A 150 3.02 3.38 6.07
C VAL A 150 3.78 2.36 6.91
N LYS A 151 3.05 1.44 7.56
CA LYS A 151 3.64 0.34 8.34
C LYS A 151 3.44 -1.00 7.64
N THR A 152 4.40 -1.91 7.83
CA THR A 152 4.28 -3.30 7.42
C THR A 152 4.88 -4.27 8.44
N GLY A 153 4.61 -5.57 8.28
CA GLY A 153 4.98 -6.62 9.22
C GLY A 153 3.74 -7.31 9.77
N LEU A 154 3.49 -7.19 11.07
CA LEU A 154 2.20 -7.60 11.64
C LEU A 154 1.04 -6.73 11.07
N PRO A 155 -0.16 -7.30 10.88
CA PRO A 155 -0.55 -8.67 11.20
C PRO A 155 -0.23 -9.71 10.14
N TYR A 156 -0.17 -10.98 10.55
CA TYR A 156 -0.19 -12.11 9.63
C TYR A 156 -1.60 -12.70 9.50
N ILE A 157 -2.03 -13.01 8.27
CA ILE A 157 -3.22 -13.83 7.99
C ILE A 157 -2.83 -15.18 7.37
N PHE A 158 -3.70 -16.18 7.50
CA PHE A 158 -3.43 -17.53 7.00
C PHE A 158 -4.04 -17.70 5.62
N HIS A 159 -3.20 -17.78 4.58
CA HIS A 159 -3.66 -17.94 3.21
C HIS A 159 -3.93 -19.42 2.89
N SER A 160 -5.17 -19.81 2.60
CA SER A 160 -5.51 -21.20 2.27
C SER A 160 -5.73 -21.47 0.78
N LYS A 161 -5.85 -20.43 -0.06
CA LYS A 161 -6.21 -20.56 -1.48
C LYS A 161 -4.96 -20.41 -2.37
N ALA A 162 -4.56 -21.50 -3.02
CA ALA A 162 -3.65 -21.41 -4.15
C ALA A 162 -4.48 -21.27 -5.43
N SER A 163 -4.38 -20.13 -6.12
CA SER A 163 -4.93 -19.98 -7.47
C SER A 163 -4.04 -20.71 -8.50
N ASN A 164 -4.59 -20.97 -9.69
CA ASN A 164 -3.84 -21.62 -10.75
C ASN A 164 -2.72 -20.68 -11.25
N PRO A 165 -1.44 -21.05 -11.10
CA PRO A 165 -0.34 -20.16 -11.41
C PRO A 165 -0.21 -19.86 -12.92
N PHE A 166 -0.67 -20.74 -13.82
CA PHE A 166 -0.69 -20.44 -15.25
C PHE A 166 -1.72 -19.37 -15.62
N VAL A 167 -2.87 -19.37 -14.94
CA VAL A 167 -3.88 -18.31 -15.11
C VAL A 167 -3.36 -16.99 -14.55
N ASN A 168 -2.70 -17.03 -13.39
CA ASN A 168 -2.09 -15.84 -12.79
C ASN A 168 -0.99 -15.27 -13.66
N LEU A 169 -0.11 -16.10 -14.23
CA LEU A 169 0.96 -15.65 -15.12
C LEU A 169 0.43 -14.85 -16.32
N ARG A 170 -0.69 -15.27 -16.92
CA ARG A 170 -1.33 -14.52 -18.01
C ARG A 170 -1.85 -13.15 -17.53
N LYS A 171 -2.40 -13.10 -16.32
CA LYS A 171 -2.89 -11.85 -15.70
C LYS A 171 -1.76 -10.92 -15.26
N GLU A 172 -0.61 -11.48 -14.91
CA GLU A 172 0.55 -10.74 -14.40
C GLU A 172 1.53 -10.33 -15.50
N TYR A 173 1.54 -11.02 -16.66
CA TYR A 173 2.51 -10.81 -17.74
C TYR A 173 2.73 -9.34 -18.10
N LYS A 174 1.65 -8.58 -18.32
CA LYS A 174 1.76 -7.15 -18.64
C LYS A 174 2.31 -6.36 -17.47
N GLY A 175 1.83 -6.61 -16.24
CA GLY A 175 2.35 -5.98 -15.03
C GLY A 175 3.84 -6.22 -14.82
N ILE A 176 4.30 -7.47 -14.97
CA ILE A 176 5.73 -7.86 -14.90
C ILE A 176 6.55 -7.08 -15.92
N TYR A 177 6.06 -6.96 -17.16
CA TYR A 177 6.76 -6.20 -18.19
C TYR A 177 6.75 -4.69 -17.92
N TRP A 178 5.60 -4.14 -17.55
CA TRP A 178 5.45 -2.70 -17.30
C TRP A 178 6.16 -2.22 -16.04
N GLN A 179 6.40 -3.10 -15.05
CA GLN A 179 7.05 -2.71 -13.79
C GLN A 179 8.42 -2.07 -14.03
N GLU A 180 9.12 -2.46 -15.10
CA GLU A 180 10.43 -1.94 -15.48
C GLU A 180 10.38 -0.44 -15.80
N GLU A 181 9.22 0.08 -16.21
CA GLU A 181 8.97 1.52 -16.42
C GLU A 181 8.20 2.15 -15.24
N ILE A 182 7.25 1.42 -14.65
CA ILE A 182 6.40 1.92 -13.57
C ILE A 182 7.19 2.17 -12.27
N ILE A 183 8.09 1.27 -11.89
CA ILE A 183 8.87 1.43 -10.64
C ILE A 183 9.79 2.65 -10.73
N PRO A 184 10.62 2.83 -11.78
CA PRO A 184 11.41 4.06 -11.95
C PRO A 184 10.55 5.32 -12.00
N PHE A 185 9.37 5.26 -12.64
CA PHE A 185 8.42 6.36 -12.65
C PHE A 185 8.03 6.79 -11.24
N PHE A 186 7.58 5.87 -10.38
CA PHE A 186 7.18 6.19 -9.01
C PHE A 186 8.36 6.61 -8.12
N GLN A 187 9.55 6.04 -8.33
CA GLN A 187 10.77 6.44 -7.60
C GLN A 187 11.19 7.88 -7.94
N GLN A 188 10.90 8.34 -9.16
CA GLN A 188 11.23 9.69 -9.65
C GLN A 188 10.05 10.66 -9.55
N ALA A 189 8.87 10.21 -9.11
CA ALA A 189 7.69 11.04 -8.99
C ALA A 189 7.94 12.14 -7.95
N VAL A 190 7.77 13.39 -8.36
CA VAL A 190 7.85 14.55 -7.47
C VAL A 190 6.55 15.32 -7.62
N LEU A 191 5.83 15.46 -6.50
CA LEU A 191 4.60 16.25 -6.45
C LEU A 191 4.93 17.71 -6.07
N PRO A 192 4.30 18.70 -6.71
CA PRO A 192 4.42 20.12 -6.38
C PRO A 192 4.03 20.42 -4.93
N LYS A 193 4.70 21.40 -4.29
CA LYS A 193 4.48 21.72 -2.87
C LYS A 193 3.08 22.24 -2.54
N ASP A 194 2.34 22.72 -3.54
CA ASP A 194 0.96 23.17 -3.42
C ASP A 194 -0.07 22.02 -3.46
N CYS A 195 0.37 20.79 -3.77
CA CYS A 195 -0.42 19.56 -3.60
C CYS A 195 -0.55 19.18 -2.12
N THR A 196 -1.32 19.96 -1.38
CA THR A 196 -1.45 19.87 0.08
C THR A 196 -2.52 18.90 0.57
N THR A 197 -3.22 18.23 -0.34
CA THR A 197 -4.32 17.27 -0.05
C THR A 197 -4.13 16.01 -0.87
N VAL A 198 -4.65 14.88 -0.40
CA VAL A 198 -4.58 13.60 -1.14
C VAL A 198 -5.19 13.73 -2.53
N GLN A 199 -6.34 14.39 -2.68
CA GLN A 199 -7.00 14.61 -3.97
C GLN A 199 -6.09 15.35 -4.96
N LYS A 200 -5.56 16.52 -4.58
CA LYS A 200 -4.60 17.28 -5.40
C LYS A 200 -3.37 16.43 -5.78
N CYS A 201 -2.82 15.70 -4.82
CA CYS A 201 -1.69 14.81 -5.08
C CYS A 201 -2.03 13.73 -6.11
N TYR A 202 -3.22 13.11 -5.98
CA TYR A 202 -3.66 12.03 -6.85
C TYR A 202 -3.97 12.53 -8.27
N ILE A 203 -4.58 13.70 -8.41
CA ILE A 203 -4.83 14.37 -9.71
C ILE A 203 -3.51 14.73 -10.39
N GLU A 204 -2.55 15.30 -9.66
CA GLU A 204 -1.23 15.61 -10.23
C GLU A 204 -0.50 14.31 -10.64
N LEU A 205 -0.58 13.26 -9.83
CA LEU A 205 -0.02 11.96 -10.17
C LEU A 205 -0.68 11.39 -11.44
N ALA A 206 -2.00 11.53 -11.60
CA ALA A 206 -2.72 11.11 -12.81
C ALA A 206 -2.20 11.83 -14.06
N LYS A 207 -1.94 13.14 -13.97
CA LYS A 207 -1.32 13.92 -15.05
C LYS A 207 0.07 13.36 -15.40
N GLN A 208 0.90 13.07 -14.40
CA GLN A 208 2.23 12.49 -14.63
C GLN A 208 2.16 11.08 -15.23
N VAL A 209 1.18 10.27 -14.83
CA VAL A 209 0.91 8.94 -15.43
C VAL A 209 0.58 9.10 -16.92
N LYS A 210 -0.32 10.02 -17.28
CA LYS A 210 -0.67 10.29 -18.68
C LYS A 210 0.53 10.76 -19.50
N GLU A 211 1.34 11.65 -18.95
CA GLU A 211 2.50 12.19 -19.66
C GLU A 211 3.59 11.13 -19.87
N LYS A 212 3.86 10.31 -18.85
CA LYS A 212 5.06 9.46 -18.80
C LYS A 212 4.79 7.99 -19.14
N LEU A 213 3.61 7.46 -18.82
CA LEU A 213 3.31 6.02 -18.97
C LEU A 213 2.41 5.71 -20.16
N SER A 214 1.75 6.68 -20.80
CA SER A 214 0.95 6.44 -22.00
C SER A 214 1.76 5.87 -23.18
N LYS A 215 3.07 6.15 -23.23
CA LYS A 215 3.98 5.52 -24.20
C LYS A 215 4.22 4.03 -23.95
N VAL A 216 3.94 3.54 -22.74
CA VAL A 216 4.14 2.14 -22.33
C VAL A 216 2.98 1.27 -22.83
N ASP A 217 1.73 1.73 -22.62
CA ASP A 217 0.53 1.08 -23.14
C ASP A 217 -0.66 2.07 -23.12
N PRO A 218 -1.58 2.06 -24.12
CA PRO A 218 -2.79 2.90 -24.13
C PRO A 218 -3.71 2.72 -22.92
N TYR A 219 -3.54 1.66 -22.14
CA TYR A 219 -4.18 1.51 -20.84
C TYR A 219 -3.91 2.71 -19.92
N PHE A 220 -2.69 3.24 -19.89
CA PHE A 220 -2.32 4.32 -18.98
C PHE A 220 -2.98 5.66 -19.33
N ASP A 221 -3.32 5.90 -20.60
CA ASP A 221 -4.15 7.04 -20.99
C ASP A 221 -5.52 6.97 -20.31
N LYS A 222 -6.18 5.81 -20.44
CA LYS A 222 -7.50 5.58 -19.84
C LYS A 222 -7.45 5.56 -18.32
N LEU A 223 -6.39 4.98 -17.76
CA LEU A 223 -6.19 4.92 -16.32
C LEU A 223 -6.03 6.32 -15.74
N ALA A 224 -5.25 7.20 -16.38
CA ALA A 224 -5.08 8.57 -15.91
C ALA A 224 -6.41 9.33 -15.90
N ASP A 225 -7.23 9.19 -16.94
CA ASP A 225 -8.56 9.80 -16.96
C ASP A 225 -9.45 9.21 -15.84
N ALA A 226 -9.43 7.90 -15.65
CA ALA A 226 -10.17 7.24 -14.56
C ALA A 226 -9.68 7.61 -13.15
N MET A 227 -8.39 7.91 -12.97
CA MET A 227 -7.85 8.41 -11.70
C MET A 227 -8.43 9.78 -11.35
N VAL A 228 -8.65 10.66 -12.34
CA VAL A 228 -9.32 11.95 -12.13
C VAL A 228 -10.79 11.72 -11.80
N THR A 229 -11.49 10.91 -12.59
CA THR A 229 -12.90 10.56 -12.34
C THR A 229 -13.12 9.92 -10.96
N TRP A 230 -12.18 9.10 -10.50
CA TRP A 230 -12.23 8.53 -9.16
C TRP A 230 -12.25 9.61 -8.07
N ILE A 231 -11.43 10.65 -8.20
CA ILE A 231 -11.40 11.77 -7.25
C ILE A 231 -12.67 12.59 -7.33
N GLU A 232 -13.20 12.85 -8.53
CA GLU A 232 -14.49 13.53 -8.71
C GLU A 232 -15.62 12.76 -8.01
N ALA A 233 -15.71 11.44 -8.22
CA ALA A 233 -16.69 10.58 -7.57
C ALA A 233 -16.47 10.50 -6.04
N TRP A 234 -15.21 10.48 -5.60
CA TRP A 234 -14.89 10.54 -4.17
C TRP A 234 -15.43 11.83 -3.56
N ASP A 235 -15.13 12.99 -4.14
CA ASP A 235 -15.56 14.28 -3.57
C ASP A 235 -17.09 14.45 -3.61
N GLU A 236 -17.78 13.93 -4.65
CA GLU A 236 -19.24 13.91 -4.70
C GLU A 236 -19.86 13.09 -3.57
N LEU A 237 -19.29 11.92 -3.27
CA LEU A 237 -19.77 11.01 -2.21
C LEU A 237 -19.25 11.37 -0.81
N ASN A 238 -18.30 12.30 -0.71
CA ASN A 238 -17.66 12.73 0.54
C ASN A 238 -17.60 14.27 0.62
N PRO A 239 -18.74 14.97 0.54
CA PRO A 239 -18.75 16.42 0.50
C PRO A 239 -18.12 17.00 1.76
N THR A 240 -17.22 17.97 1.58
CA THR A 240 -16.59 18.70 2.68
C THR A 240 -17.56 19.77 3.21
N GLY A 241 -18.49 19.36 4.07
CA GLY A 241 -19.49 20.24 4.68
C GLY A 241 -20.44 19.50 5.63
N PRO A 242 -21.31 20.22 6.37
CA PRO A 242 -22.31 19.57 7.21
C PRO A 242 -23.23 18.72 6.33
N VAL A 243 -23.32 17.43 6.65
CA VAL A 243 -24.32 16.52 6.06
C VAL A 243 -25.69 17.14 6.36
N PRO A 244 -26.51 17.49 5.35
CA PRO A 244 -27.89 17.88 5.60
C PRO A 244 -28.54 16.71 6.31
N ASN A 245 -29.09 16.91 7.50
CA ASN A 245 -29.76 15.88 8.31
C ASN A 245 -30.72 15.05 7.43
N GLY A 246 -30.22 13.92 6.94
CA GLY A 246 -30.92 12.97 6.10
C GLY A 246 -31.26 11.76 6.96
N LYS A 247 -32.54 11.61 7.24
CA LYS A 247 -33.15 10.61 8.13
C LYS A 247 -32.66 9.19 7.80
N ALA A 248 -32.33 8.46 8.87
CA ALA A 248 -32.17 7.00 8.87
C ALA A 248 -33.43 6.30 8.36
#